data_AF-A0A7S1KVP1-F1
#
_entry.id   AF-A0A7S1KVP1-F1
#
_cell.length_a   1.000
_cell.length_b   1.000
_cell.length_c   1.000
_cell.angle_alpha   90.00
_cell.angle_beta   90.00
_cell.angle_gamma   90.00
#
_symmetry.space_group_name_H-M   'P 1'
#
loop_
_entity.id
_entity.type
_entity.pdbx_description
1 polymer ?
#
loop_
_entity_poly.entity_id
_entity_poly.type
_entity_poly.pdbx_seq_one_letter_code
_entity_poly.pdbx_strand_id
1 'polypeptide(L)'
;SERVQRLKHVVRIPVAWPLHALAPVSRPLLMAAEEPDAKKAKTGEEGYYKVVDGVKYDRELLESVEKFAADGQVGYPEAKKLWAEAQDGQGVTDTEKATLEYAMKTYKFTDKAAKFLTTFLTTGKKSFYKVIDGVKYDRELLEEAQKFDADGQISWREAKALFEDAKDGCGITGTEKTTLEYILKNLKFTDKARAFLQAQLAAD
;
A
#
# COMPACT_ATOMS: atom_id res chain seq x y z
N SER A 1 -20.06 43.82 -50.61
CA SER A 1 -19.82 45.24 -50.32
C SER A 1 -19.98 45.40 -48.81
N GLU A 2 -18.89 45.26 -48.05
CA GLU A 2 -17.97 46.34 -47.65
C GLU A 2 -18.40 47.02 -46.35
N ARG A 3 -17.59 46.85 -45.29
CA ARG A 3 -16.88 47.89 -44.51
C ARG A 3 -16.28 47.19 -43.26
N VAL A 4 -14.95 46.98 -43.09
CA VAL A 4 -13.85 47.96 -42.92
C VAL A 4 -14.15 48.79 -41.64
N GLN A 5 -13.37 48.91 -40.55
CA GLN A 5 -11.97 48.70 -40.15
C GLN A 5 -11.92 48.83 -38.59
N ARG A 6 -11.08 48.08 -37.85
CA ARG A 6 -9.79 48.51 -37.24
C ARG A 6 -9.88 49.66 -36.21
N LEU A 7 -9.48 49.41 -34.95
CA LEU A 7 -8.50 50.25 -34.24
C LEU A 7 -8.00 49.57 -32.94
N LYS A 8 -6.66 49.51 -32.82
CA LYS A 8 -5.89 49.13 -31.63
C LYS A 8 -5.95 50.28 -30.63
N HIS A 9 -5.93 50.04 -29.32
CA HIS A 9 -5.28 50.96 -28.36
C HIS A 9 -4.78 50.19 -27.14
N VAL A 10 -3.47 50.31 -26.93
CA VAL A 10 -2.73 49.92 -25.74
C VAL A 10 -2.80 51.09 -24.76
N VAL A 11 -3.06 50.84 -23.48
CA VAL A 11 -2.80 51.83 -22.41
C VAL A 11 -2.20 51.09 -21.22
N ARG A 12 -1.11 51.66 -20.71
CA ARG A 12 -0.21 51.11 -19.70
C ARG A 12 -0.19 52.10 -18.52
N ILE A 13 -0.37 51.58 -17.28
CA ILE A 13 0.11 52.06 -15.94
C ILE A 13 -0.53 53.41 -15.46
N PRO A 14 -0.70 53.77 -14.14
CA PRO A 14 0.17 53.38 -13.03
C PRO A 14 -0.32 53.26 -11.55
N VAL A 15 0.56 52.61 -10.76
CA VAL A 15 1.01 52.79 -9.34
C VAL A 15 0.07 53.11 -8.16
N ALA A 16 0.40 52.42 -7.05
CA ALA A 16 0.53 52.90 -5.66
C ALA A 16 -0.46 52.38 -4.59
N TRP A 17 0.16 52.05 -3.44
CA TRP A 17 -0.27 51.40 -2.19
C TRP A 17 -1.24 52.25 -1.33
N PRO A 18 -1.86 51.67 -0.27
CA PRO A 18 -1.45 52.16 1.07
C PRO A 18 -1.36 51.10 2.18
N LEU A 19 -0.35 51.34 3.02
CA LEU A 19 -0.01 50.74 4.33
C LEU A 19 -0.94 51.30 5.42
N HIS A 20 -0.88 50.71 6.63
CA HIS A 20 -1.43 51.09 7.96
C HIS A 20 -2.55 50.14 8.46
N ALA A 21 -2.67 49.72 9.73
CA ALA A 21 -1.84 49.72 10.94
C ALA A 21 -2.68 49.08 12.09
N LEU A 22 -2.03 48.37 13.06
CA LEU A 22 -2.38 48.20 14.51
C LEU A 22 -3.67 47.42 14.90
N ALA A 23 -3.80 46.64 15.99
CA ALA A 23 -2.98 45.98 17.03
C ALA A 23 -3.99 45.11 17.89
N PRO A 24 -3.73 44.72 19.15
CA PRO A 24 -3.16 43.46 19.65
C PRO A 24 -4.15 42.60 20.49
N VAL A 25 -3.68 41.50 21.12
CA VAL A 25 -3.91 41.11 22.55
C VAL A 25 -3.77 39.58 22.81
N SER A 26 -3.01 39.28 23.87
CA SER A 26 -3.00 38.07 24.72
C SER A 26 -2.11 36.86 24.38
N ARG A 27 -0.98 36.80 25.11
CA ARG A 27 -0.25 35.59 25.51
C ARG A 27 0.04 35.73 27.02
N PRO A 28 -0.20 34.71 27.87
CA PRO A 28 0.89 33.84 28.37
C PRO A 28 0.47 32.36 28.59
N LEU A 29 1.27 31.36 28.16
CA LEU A 29 2.30 30.61 28.91
C LEU A 29 1.75 29.38 29.68
N LEU A 30 1.96 28.16 29.19
CA LEU A 30 2.56 27.05 29.97
C LEU A 30 2.86 25.78 29.14
N MET A 31 4.01 25.18 29.46
CA MET A 31 4.40 23.78 29.31
C MET A 31 4.96 23.25 27.98
N ALA A 32 6.29 23.09 28.05
CA ALA A 32 7.09 22.19 27.27
C ALA A 32 6.54 20.75 27.29
N ALA A 33 6.44 20.15 26.11
CA ALA A 33 6.57 18.73 25.89
C ALA A 33 7.55 18.57 24.72
N GLU A 34 8.65 17.87 24.99
CA GLU A 34 9.72 17.57 24.03
C GLU A 34 9.16 16.87 22.79
N GLU A 35 9.35 17.49 21.63
CA GLU A 35 9.17 16.86 20.33
C GLU A 35 10.45 16.07 19.99
N PRO A 36 10.35 14.81 19.54
CA PRO A 36 11.54 14.06 19.13
C PRO A 36 12.15 14.70 17.87
N ASP A 37 13.41 15.09 18.01
CA ASP A 37 14.41 15.52 17.02
C ASP A 37 13.96 15.41 15.55
N ALA A 38 13.30 16.46 15.06
CA ALA A 38 13.14 16.71 13.64
C ALA A 38 14.53 16.98 13.04
N LYS A 39 15.19 15.91 12.61
CA LYS A 39 16.46 15.97 11.89
C LYS A 39 16.32 16.88 10.66
N LYS A 40 16.97 18.03 10.79
CA LYS A 40 17.39 19.00 9.77
C LYS A 40 17.12 18.58 8.31
N ALA A 41 16.19 19.30 7.69
CA ALA A 41 16.10 19.42 6.25
C ALA A 41 17.41 19.99 5.68
N LYS A 42 18.16 19.17 4.95
CA LYS A 42 19.14 19.63 3.96
C LYS A 42 18.51 19.46 2.58
N THR A 43 18.25 20.58 1.90
CA THR A 43 17.94 20.62 0.48
C THR A 43 19.17 20.16 -0.31
N GLY A 44 19.16 18.87 -0.67
CA GLY A 44 19.90 18.27 -1.76
C GLY A 44 18.94 17.30 -2.44
N GLU A 45 18.51 17.61 -3.65
CA GLU A 45 17.49 16.87 -4.41
C GLU A 45 18.07 15.55 -4.96
N GLU A 46 18.48 14.67 -4.05
CA GLU A 46 18.93 13.31 -4.33
C GLU A 46 18.08 12.36 -3.50
N GLY A 47 16.79 12.31 -3.82
CA GLY A 47 15.79 11.60 -3.03
C GLY A 47 16.14 10.14 -2.82
N TYR A 48 15.89 9.66 -1.60
CA TYR A 48 15.91 8.26 -1.18
C TYR A 48 15.17 7.32 -2.16
N TYR A 49 14.22 7.86 -2.92
CA TYR A 49 13.49 7.16 -3.97
C TYR A 49 13.89 7.64 -5.37
N LYS A 50 14.04 6.70 -6.30
CA LYS A 50 14.21 6.95 -7.73
C LYS A 50 12.88 6.79 -8.45
N VAL A 51 12.41 7.83 -9.12
CA VAL A 51 11.15 7.77 -9.89
C VAL A 51 11.45 7.33 -11.31
N VAL A 52 10.93 6.18 -11.72
CA VAL A 52 10.99 5.70 -13.11
C VAL A 52 9.56 5.49 -13.58
N ASP A 53 9.19 6.08 -14.72
CA ASP A 53 7.82 6.04 -15.27
C ASP A 53 6.70 6.49 -14.29
N GLY A 54 7.01 7.45 -13.41
CA GLY A 54 6.06 7.95 -12.41
C GLY A 54 5.89 7.04 -11.19
N VAL A 55 6.58 5.91 -11.13
CA VAL A 55 6.60 5.00 -9.98
C VAL A 55 7.84 5.28 -9.14
N LYS A 56 7.66 5.43 -7.83
CA LYS A 56 8.76 5.59 -6.86
C LYS A 56 9.37 4.21 -6.57
N TYR A 57 10.66 4.09 -6.77
CA TYR A 57 11.46 2.90 -6.47
C TYR A 57 12.51 3.22 -5.41
N ASP A 58 12.98 2.20 -4.71
CA ASP A 58 14.10 2.34 -3.80
C ASP A 58 15.40 2.56 -4.59
N ARG A 59 16.08 3.68 -4.32
CA ARG A 59 17.29 4.04 -5.06
C ARG A 59 18.44 3.10 -4.74
N GLU A 60 18.65 2.80 -3.46
CA GLU A 60 19.78 1.97 -3.02
C GLU A 60 19.64 0.54 -3.54
N LEU A 61 18.43 -0.01 -3.49
CA LEU A 61 18.14 -1.34 -3.99
C LEU A 61 18.34 -1.44 -5.52
N LEU A 62 17.93 -0.43 -6.29
CA LEU A 62 18.21 -0.38 -7.73
C LEU A 62 19.70 -0.33 -8.02
N GLU A 63 20.45 0.51 -7.31
CA GLU A 63 21.91 0.61 -7.49
C GLU A 63 22.61 -0.71 -7.10
N SER A 64 22.14 -1.42 -6.07
CA SER A 64 22.62 -2.76 -5.72
C SER A 64 22.32 -3.77 -6.83
N VAL A 65 21.10 -3.78 -7.39
CA VAL A 65 20.75 -4.63 -8.54
C VAL A 65 21.65 -4.33 -9.74
N GLU A 66 21.87 -3.06 -10.06
CA GLU A 66 22.75 -2.63 -11.17
C GLU A 66 24.18 -3.16 -11.00
N LYS A 67 24.71 -3.09 -9.78
CA LYS A 67 26.04 -3.64 -9.45
C LYS A 67 26.09 -5.16 -9.60
N PHE A 68 25.07 -5.87 -9.12
CA PHE A 68 25.02 -7.33 -9.25
C PHE A 68 24.76 -7.79 -10.69
N ALA A 69 24.06 -6.98 -11.49
CA ALA A 69 23.81 -7.25 -12.90
C ALA A 69 24.98 -6.83 -13.82
N ALA A 70 25.97 -6.08 -13.30
CA ALA A 70 27.14 -5.65 -14.07
C ALA A 70 27.97 -6.83 -14.62
N ASP A 71 27.95 -7.98 -13.94
CA ASP A 71 28.58 -9.24 -14.39
C ASP A 71 27.76 -9.94 -15.51
N GLY A 72 26.67 -9.33 -15.97
CA GLY A 72 25.80 -9.81 -17.05
C GLY A 72 24.57 -10.60 -16.58
N GLN A 73 24.58 -11.11 -15.34
CA GLN A 73 23.40 -11.74 -14.72
C GLN A 73 23.47 -11.72 -13.19
N VAL A 74 22.32 -11.60 -12.53
CA VAL A 74 22.22 -11.72 -11.08
C VAL A 74 22.08 -13.21 -10.68
N GLY A 75 23.05 -13.71 -9.94
CA GLY A 75 23.07 -15.07 -9.41
C GLY A 75 22.20 -15.24 -8.16
N TYR A 76 22.05 -16.50 -7.73
CA TYR A 76 21.33 -16.84 -6.50
C TYR A 76 21.90 -16.19 -5.23
N PRO A 77 23.23 -16.18 -4.98
CA PRO A 77 23.77 -15.53 -3.78
C PRO A 77 23.56 -14.02 -3.79
N GLU A 78 23.60 -13.37 -4.96
CA GLU A 78 23.31 -11.95 -5.13
C GLU A 78 21.84 -11.64 -4.85
N ALA A 79 20.92 -12.44 -5.40
CA ALA A 79 19.49 -12.31 -5.12
C ALA A 79 19.14 -12.49 -3.63
N LYS A 80 19.87 -13.37 -2.92
CA LYS A 80 19.70 -13.52 -1.47
C LYS A 80 20.19 -12.29 -0.71
N LYS A 81 21.27 -11.64 -1.16
CA LYS A 81 21.74 -10.37 -0.59
C LYS A 81 20.74 -9.25 -0.84
N LEU A 82 20.27 -9.10 -2.08
CA LEU A 82 19.23 -8.14 -2.46
C LEU A 82 17.97 -8.28 -1.61
N TRP A 83 17.52 -9.52 -1.37
CA TRP A 83 16.35 -9.77 -0.52
C TRP A 83 16.61 -9.48 0.97
N ALA A 84 17.85 -9.61 1.44
CA ALA A 84 18.22 -9.23 2.79
C ALA A 84 18.31 -7.71 2.95
N GLU A 85 18.87 -7.01 1.97
CA GLU A 85 18.89 -5.54 1.89
C GLU A 85 17.45 -4.98 1.83
N ALA A 86 16.57 -5.57 1.04
CA ALA A 86 15.15 -5.21 0.97
C ALA A 86 14.35 -5.50 2.26
N GLN A 87 14.92 -6.25 3.21
CA GLN A 87 14.32 -6.48 4.52
C GLN A 87 14.96 -5.61 5.61
N ASP A 88 16.02 -4.86 5.30
CA ASP A 88 16.77 -4.09 6.29
C ASP A 88 15.96 -2.87 6.74
N GLY A 89 15.30 -3.00 7.89
CA GLY A 89 14.39 -1.98 8.42
C GLY A 89 13.10 -2.57 8.99
N GLN A 90 11.96 -1.93 8.68
CA GLN A 90 10.62 -2.30 9.16
C GLN A 90 9.96 -3.37 8.25
N GLY A 91 10.76 -4.27 7.67
CA GLY A 91 10.34 -5.29 6.71
C GLY A 91 10.15 -4.77 5.28
N VAL A 92 9.81 -5.68 4.36
CA VAL A 92 9.69 -5.38 2.92
C VAL A 92 8.40 -4.60 2.62
N THR A 93 8.55 -3.31 2.37
CA THR A 93 7.51 -2.37 1.93
C THR A 93 7.13 -2.59 0.47
N ASP A 94 5.99 -2.05 0.05
CA ASP A 94 5.51 -2.17 -1.34
C ASP A 94 6.47 -1.54 -2.36
N THR A 95 7.21 -0.50 -1.95
CA THR A 95 8.23 0.15 -2.77
C THR A 95 9.40 -0.78 -3.07
N GLU A 96 9.91 -1.51 -2.08
CA GLU A 96 11.01 -2.46 -2.26
C GLU A 96 10.58 -3.65 -3.14
N LYS A 97 9.35 -4.15 -2.96
CA LYS A 97 8.78 -5.19 -3.84
C LYS A 97 8.69 -4.70 -5.28
N ALA A 98 8.12 -3.51 -5.50
CA ALA A 98 7.99 -2.92 -6.83
C ALA A 98 9.37 -2.73 -7.49
N THR A 99 10.37 -2.39 -6.70
CA THR A 99 11.76 -2.23 -7.13
C THR A 99 12.37 -3.55 -7.60
N LEU A 100 12.22 -4.62 -6.81
CA LEU A 100 12.68 -5.96 -7.20
C LEU A 100 11.94 -6.49 -8.43
N GLU A 101 10.66 -6.21 -8.58
CA GLU A 101 9.90 -6.55 -9.79
C GLU A 101 10.39 -5.82 -11.02
N TYR A 102 10.67 -4.52 -10.90
CA TYR A 102 11.23 -3.73 -11.99
C TYR A 102 12.63 -4.24 -12.36
N ALA A 103 13.46 -4.54 -11.36
CA ALA A 103 14.77 -5.14 -11.54
C ALA A 103 14.69 -6.45 -12.33
N MET A 104 13.78 -7.37 -11.95
CA MET A 104 13.60 -8.65 -12.64
C MET A 104 13.13 -8.52 -14.10
N LYS A 105 12.43 -7.43 -14.44
CA LYS A 105 12.01 -7.14 -15.82
C LYS A 105 13.12 -6.49 -16.65
N THR A 106 13.98 -5.71 -16.00
CA THR A 106 15.02 -4.89 -16.66
C THR A 106 16.33 -5.65 -16.82
N TYR A 107 16.74 -6.40 -15.79
CA TYR A 107 18.01 -7.14 -15.74
C TYR A 107 17.80 -8.64 -15.89
N LYS A 108 18.87 -9.36 -16.24
CA LYS A 108 18.86 -10.83 -16.34
C LYS A 108 19.17 -11.45 -14.99
N PHE A 109 18.31 -12.35 -14.55
CA PHE A 109 18.51 -13.16 -13.35
C PHE A 109 18.67 -14.62 -13.75
N THR A 110 19.50 -15.37 -13.02
CA THR A 110 19.54 -16.83 -13.15
C THR A 110 18.20 -17.44 -12.75
N ASP A 111 17.81 -18.58 -13.33
CA ASP A 111 16.53 -19.24 -13.00
C ASP A 111 16.34 -19.47 -11.49
N LYS A 112 17.43 -19.80 -10.79
CA LYS A 112 17.41 -20.00 -9.33
C LYS A 112 17.17 -18.69 -8.58
N ALA A 113 17.83 -17.60 -8.98
CA ALA A 113 17.64 -16.28 -8.40
C ALA A 113 16.24 -15.72 -8.66
N ALA A 114 15.77 -15.83 -9.90
CA ALA A 114 14.45 -15.39 -10.31
C ALA A 114 13.35 -16.16 -9.55
N LYS A 115 13.45 -17.49 -9.45
CA LYS A 115 12.51 -18.29 -8.67
C LYS A 115 12.52 -17.93 -7.18
N PHE A 116 13.70 -17.69 -6.61
CA PHE A 116 13.83 -17.23 -5.22
C PHE A 116 13.07 -15.91 -5.04
N LEU A 117 13.47 -14.85 -5.74
CA LEU A 117 12.82 -13.53 -5.64
C LEU A 117 11.33 -13.59 -5.96
N THR A 118 10.91 -14.31 -7.01
CA THR A 118 9.49 -14.49 -7.34
C THR A 118 8.73 -15.16 -6.21
N THR A 119 9.31 -16.18 -5.57
CA THR A 119 8.67 -16.86 -4.43
C THR A 119 8.49 -15.91 -3.26
N PHE A 120 9.51 -15.09 -2.95
CA PHE A 120 9.44 -14.12 -1.86
C PHE A 120 8.52 -12.93 -2.15
N LEU A 121 8.56 -12.40 -3.37
CA LEU A 121 7.64 -11.38 -3.86
C LEU A 121 6.20 -11.90 -3.90
N THR A 122 5.98 -13.16 -4.27
CA THR A 122 4.65 -13.79 -4.24
C THR A 122 4.20 -14.13 -2.82
N THR A 123 5.13 -14.49 -1.94
CA THR A 123 4.85 -14.71 -0.51
C THR A 123 4.40 -13.40 0.14
N GLY A 124 5.00 -12.27 -0.24
CA GLY A 124 4.62 -10.93 0.19
C GLY A 124 3.48 -10.29 -0.61
N LYS A 125 3.16 -10.79 -1.80
CA LYS A 125 1.95 -10.45 -2.55
C LYS A 125 0.86 -11.38 -2.08
N LYS A 126 0.16 -10.97 -1.03
CA LYS A 126 -1.00 -11.73 -0.67
C LYS A 126 -1.99 -11.66 -1.83
N SER A 127 -2.07 -12.69 -2.68
CA SER A 127 -3.15 -12.80 -3.67
C SER A 127 -4.46 -12.52 -2.95
N PHE A 128 -5.17 -11.45 -3.37
CA PHE A 128 -6.44 -11.05 -2.77
C PHE A 128 -7.41 -12.22 -2.70
N TYR A 129 -7.28 -13.16 -3.65
CA TYR A 129 -8.09 -14.36 -3.71
C TYR A 129 -7.31 -15.65 -3.47
N LYS A 130 -8.00 -16.64 -2.92
CA LYS A 130 -7.58 -18.04 -2.79
C LYS A 130 -8.57 -18.93 -3.52
N VAL A 131 -8.08 -19.80 -4.40
CA VAL A 131 -8.93 -20.73 -5.16
C VAL A 131 -8.97 -22.08 -4.45
N ILE A 132 -10.16 -22.51 -4.03
CA ILE A 132 -10.39 -23.84 -3.44
C ILE A 132 -11.50 -24.50 -4.26
N ASP A 133 -11.27 -25.72 -4.75
CA ASP A 133 -12.23 -26.46 -5.61
C ASP A 133 -12.72 -25.66 -6.83
N GLY A 134 -11.86 -24.83 -7.41
CA GLY A 134 -12.19 -23.99 -8.57
C GLY A 134 -13.03 -22.74 -8.26
N VAL A 135 -13.39 -22.52 -6.99
CA VAL A 135 -14.10 -21.32 -6.52
C VAL A 135 -13.09 -20.32 -5.95
N LYS A 136 -13.24 -19.05 -6.32
CA LYS A 136 -12.42 -17.95 -5.79
C LYS A 136 -13.02 -17.46 -4.48
N TYR A 137 -12.19 -17.42 -3.44
CA TYR A 137 -12.53 -16.91 -2.12
C TYR A 137 -11.63 -15.72 -1.79
N ASP A 138 -12.10 -14.84 -0.92
CA ASP A 138 -11.25 -13.81 -0.33
C ASP A 138 -10.22 -14.48 0.59
N ARG A 139 -8.94 -14.19 0.36
CA ARG A 139 -7.89 -14.86 1.11
C ARG A 139 -7.73 -14.30 2.52
N GLU A 140 -7.85 -12.98 2.68
CA GLU A 140 -7.63 -12.33 3.97
C GLU A 140 -8.71 -12.75 4.95
N LEU A 141 -9.98 -12.74 4.51
CA LEU A 141 -11.11 -13.26 5.29
C LEU A 141 -10.92 -14.71 5.73
N LEU A 142 -10.42 -15.56 4.82
CA LEU A 142 -10.28 -16.99 5.06
C LEU A 142 -9.12 -17.28 6.03
N GLU A 143 -8.00 -16.54 5.90
CA GLU A 143 -6.90 -16.59 6.85
C GLU A 143 -7.32 -16.07 8.23
N GLU A 144 -8.13 -15.01 8.28
CA GLU A 144 -8.58 -14.42 9.54
C GLU A 144 -9.57 -15.32 10.28
N ALA A 145 -10.50 -15.93 9.55
CA ALA A 145 -11.41 -16.92 10.13
C ALA A 145 -10.66 -18.13 10.69
N GLN A 146 -9.59 -18.57 10.02
CA GLN A 146 -8.71 -19.63 10.55
C GLN A 146 -7.97 -19.21 11.83
N LYS A 147 -7.63 -17.93 11.99
CA LYS A 147 -7.04 -17.41 13.23
C LYS A 147 -8.06 -17.37 14.36
N PHE A 148 -9.30 -16.95 14.10
CA PHE A 148 -10.35 -16.97 15.11
C PHE A 148 -10.78 -18.40 15.49
N ASP A 149 -10.64 -19.37 14.59
CA ASP A 149 -10.81 -20.79 14.90
C ASP A 149 -9.60 -21.40 15.65
N ALA A 150 -8.58 -20.64 16.02
CA ALA A 150 -7.45 -21.17 16.79
C ALA A 150 -7.86 -21.74 18.16
N ASP A 151 -8.93 -21.21 18.78
CA ASP A 151 -9.54 -21.74 20.00
C ASP A 151 -10.55 -22.89 19.71
N GLY A 152 -10.75 -23.23 18.43
CA GLY A 152 -11.64 -24.30 17.95
C GLY A 152 -13.11 -23.90 17.84
N GLN A 153 -13.46 -22.64 18.11
CA GLN A 153 -14.79 -22.08 17.90
C GLN A 153 -14.77 -20.55 17.78
N ILE A 154 -15.50 -20.02 16.80
CA ILE A 154 -15.64 -18.57 16.58
C ILE A 154 -16.84 -18.01 17.39
N SER A 155 -16.56 -17.05 18.25
CA SER A 155 -17.51 -16.35 19.10
C SER A 155 -18.25 -15.23 18.36
N TRP A 156 -19.35 -14.74 18.92
CA TRP A 156 -20.14 -13.65 18.31
C TRP A 156 -19.32 -12.39 18.04
N ARG A 157 -18.36 -12.04 18.91
CA ARG A 157 -17.50 -10.87 18.73
C ARG A 157 -16.58 -11.01 17.51
N GLU A 158 -16.01 -12.20 17.33
CA GLU A 158 -15.10 -12.53 16.23
C GLU A 158 -15.85 -12.64 14.90
N ALA A 159 -17.03 -13.27 14.92
CA ALA A 159 -17.89 -13.30 13.74
C ALA A 159 -18.38 -11.90 13.33
N LYS A 160 -18.56 -10.99 14.29
CA LYS A 160 -18.86 -9.59 14.00
C LYS A 160 -17.65 -8.90 13.37
N ALA A 161 -16.44 -9.09 13.91
CA ALA A 161 -15.22 -8.55 13.32
C ALA A 161 -15.04 -9.04 11.87
N LEU A 162 -15.10 -10.36 11.64
CA LEU A 162 -15.04 -10.96 10.30
C LEU A 162 -16.03 -10.33 9.30
N PHE A 163 -17.24 -10.03 9.76
CA PHE A 163 -18.27 -9.44 8.92
C PHE A 163 -18.02 -7.97 8.60
N GLU A 164 -17.45 -7.21 9.54
CA GLU A 164 -17.08 -5.80 9.31
C GLU A 164 -15.85 -5.70 8.39
N ASP A 165 -14.85 -6.58 8.55
CA ASP A 165 -13.72 -6.70 7.63
C ASP A 165 -14.18 -7.07 6.21
N ALA A 166 -15.18 -7.95 6.09
CA ALA A 166 -15.80 -8.30 4.80
C ALA A 166 -16.59 -7.15 4.14
N LYS A 167 -16.86 -6.07 4.88
CA LYS A 167 -17.62 -4.92 4.41
C LYS A 167 -16.75 -3.75 3.98
N ASP A 168 -15.44 -3.80 4.23
CA ASP A 168 -14.57 -2.63 4.07
C ASP A 168 -14.54 -2.13 2.61
N GLY A 169 -14.60 -0.80 2.45
CA GLY A 169 -14.45 -0.11 1.17
C GLY A 169 -15.68 0.00 0.23
N CYS A 170 -16.48 -1.05 0.01
CA CYS A 170 -17.56 -1.01 -1.01
C CYS A 170 -18.80 -1.89 -0.72
N GLY A 171 -18.87 -2.56 0.44
CA GLY A 171 -19.92 -3.53 0.76
C GLY A 171 -19.60 -4.95 0.27
N ILE A 172 -20.46 -5.91 0.64
CA ILE A 172 -20.22 -7.35 0.43
C ILE A 172 -20.42 -7.69 -1.05
N THR A 173 -19.33 -7.88 -1.76
CA THR A 173 -19.29 -8.49 -3.09
C THR A 173 -19.58 -9.99 -3.02
N GLY A 174 -20.01 -10.58 -4.14
CA GLY A 174 -20.34 -12.01 -4.20
C GLY A 174 -19.20 -12.93 -3.74
N THR A 175 -17.95 -12.49 -3.86
CA THR A 175 -16.77 -13.25 -3.42
C THR A 175 -16.68 -13.31 -1.89
N GLU A 176 -16.90 -12.21 -1.18
CA GLU A 176 -16.92 -12.19 0.29
C GLU A 176 -18.08 -13.02 0.83
N LYS A 177 -19.28 -12.93 0.21
CA LYS A 177 -20.44 -13.76 0.56
C LYS A 177 -20.11 -15.25 0.46
N THR A 178 -19.55 -15.68 -0.68
CA THR A 178 -19.15 -17.07 -0.93
C THR A 178 -18.09 -17.54 0.09
N THR A 179 -17.20 -16.62 0.50
CA THR A 179 -16.17 -16.88 1.52
C THR A 179 -16.78 -17.08 2.90
N LEU A 180 -17.70 -16.22 3.32
CA LEU A 180 -18.41 -16.37 4.60
C LEU A 180 -19.24 -17.65 4.64
N GLU A 181 -19.89 -18.03 3.54
CA GLU A 181 -20.61 -19.31 3.43
C GLU A 181 -19.66 -20.51 3.55
N TYR A 182 -18.48 -20.44 2.93
CA TYR A 182 -17.47 -21.47 3.05
C TYR A 182 -16.95 -21.59 4.48
N ILE A 183 -16.66 -20.47 5.14
CA ILE A 183 -16.21 -20.43 6.52
C ILE A 183 -17.29 -21.04 7.44
N LEU A 184 -18.56 -20.68 7.26
CA LEU A 184 -19.69 -21.23 8.04
C LEU A 184 -19.87 -22.74 7.87
N LYS A 185 -19.50 -23.30 6.71
CA LYS A 185 -19.57 -24.74 6.45
C LYS A 185 -18.38 -25.51 7.02
N ASN A 186 -17.19 -24.90 7.05
CA ASN A 186 -15.94 -25.57 7.41
C ASN A 186 -15.52 -25.36 8.88
N LEU A 187 -15.83 -24.21 9.49
CA LEU A 187 -15.42 -23.87 10.86
C LEU A 187 -16.57 -23.97 11.85
N LYS A 188 -16.23 -24.04 13.14
CA LYS A 188 -17.22 -24.11 14.21
C LYS A 188 -17.53 -22.72 14.73
N PHE A 189 -18.81 -22.39 14.84
CA PHE A 189 -19.28 -21.13 15.39
C PHE A 189 -20.12 -21.36 16.64
N THR A 190 -20.19 -20.36 17.51
CA THR A 190 -21.23 -20.30 18.55
C THR A 190 -22.59 -20.08 17.90
N ASP A 191 -23.66 -20.59 18.51
CA ASP A 191 -25.03 -20.47 17.96
C ASP A 191 -25.39 -19.00 17.67
N LYS A 192 -24.98 -18.10 18.57
CA LYS A 192 -25.19 -16.66 18.43
C LYS A 192 -24.40 -16.06 17.27
N ALA A 193 -23.16 -16.49 17.05
CA ALA A 193 -22.32 -16.03 15.94
C ALA A 193 -22.87 -16.50 14.59
N ARG A 194 -23.24 -17.78 14.51
CA ARG A 194 -23.82 -18.39 13.31
C ARG A 194 -25.13 -17.71 12.92
N ALA A 195 -26.04 -17.52 13.88
CA ALA A 195 -27.30 -16.83 13.64
C ALA A 195 -27.09 -15.39 13.16
N PHE A 196 -26.08 -14.68 13.69
CA PHE A 196 -25.73 -13.34 13.25
C PHE A 196 -25.27 -13.31 11.78
N LEU A 197 -24.29 -14.13 11.40
CA LEU A 197 -23.80 -14.18 10.02
C LEU A 197 -24.89 -14.62 9.04
N GLN A 198 -25.68 -15.63 9.38
CA GLN A 198 -26.80 -16.09 8.55
C GLN A 198 -27.85 -14.99 8.34
N ALA A 199 -28.18 -14.23 9.39
CA ALA A 199 -29.11 -13.11 9.29
C ALA A 199 -28.56 -12.01 8.37
N GLN A 200 -27.27 -11.73 8.42
CA GLN A 200 -26.65 -10.75 7.53
C GLN A 200 -26.62 -11.21 6.07
N LEU A 201 -26.26 -12.47 5.80
CA LEU A 201 -26.20 -13.03 4.45
C LEU A 201 -27.59 -13.16 3.78
N ALA A 202 -28.65 -13.27 4.59
CA ALA A 202 -30.04 -13.32 4.16
C ALA A 202 -30.70 -11.94 4.02
N ALA A 203 -30.08 -10.88 4.55
CA ALA A 203 -30.59 -9.51 4.49
C ALA A 203 -30.17 -8.75 3.21
N ASP A 204 -29.42 -9.41 2.33
CA ASP A 204 -28.89 -8.89 1.05
C ASP A 204 -29.63 -9.49 -0.15
#